data_AF-A0AAW9QE31-F1
#
_entry.id   AF-A0AAW9QE31-F1
#
_cell.length_a   1.000
_cell.length_b   1.000
_cell.length_c   1.000
_cell.angle_alpha   90.00
_cell.angle_beta   90.00
_cell.angle_gamma   90.00
#
_symmetry.space_group_name_H-M   'P 1'
#
loop_
_entity.id
_entity.type
_entity.pdbx_description
1 polymer ?
#
loop_
_entity_poly.entity_id
_entity_poly.type
_entity_poly.pdbx_seq_one_letter_code
_entity_poly.pdbx_strand_id
1 'polypeptide(L)'
;MRSALRAARGLLPVLAAAASLHAGAQSVTFNGSMGERAALLVIDGQPRTLAVGASHGAVKLLAVGPEGARVEIAGSQLLLRIGAAPVSLAGKSAADTAGDVVLTAGTGGHFMSGGQINGKTVQFMVDTGATMVSLSQAEADRIGLDYRRGQRGMTQTANGPVPVNLVTLTSVRVGGVEVYQVPAVVLPAQMPYVLLGNSFLSRFQMKQLNDTLRLEKKP
;
A
#
# COMPACT_ATOMS: atom_id res chain seq x y z
N MET A 1 43.09 -67.32 -17.00
CA MET A 1 43.90 -66.14 -17.37
C MET A 1 43.08 -64.89 -17.11
N ARG A 2 43.57 -64.02 -16.21
CA ARG A 2 43.55 -62.54 -16.19
C ARG A 2 42.24 -61.75 -16.45
N SER A 3 41.91 -60.88 -15.46
CA SER A 3 41.54 -59.44 -15.63
C SER A 3 40.10 -59.13 -16.09
N ALA A 4 39.36 -58.10 -15.65
CA ALA A 4 39.50 -57.06 -14.63
C ALA A 4 38.13 -56.36 -14.40
N LEU A 5 38.03 -55.68 -13.25
CA LEU A 5 37.20 -54.53 -12.89
C LEU A 5 36.37 -53.85 -14.01
N ARG A 6 35.11 -53.51 -13.67
CA ARG A 6 34.72 -52.10 -13.37
C ARG A 6 33.31 -52.01 -12.80
N ALA A 7 33.24 -51.50 -11.58
CA ALA A 7 32.03 -50.99 -10.96
C ALA A 7 31.65 -49.65 -11.60
N ALA A 8 30.37 -49.46 -11.93
CA ALA A 8 29.82 -48.15 -12.26
C ALA A 8 28.64 -47.87 -11.31
N ARG A 9 28.95 -47.13 -10.24
CA ARG A 9 27.98 -46.35 -9.46
C ARG A 9 27.63 -45.11 -10.28
N GLY A 10 26.34 -44.80 -10.43
CA GLY A 10 25.87 -43.54 -11.01
C GLY A 10 24.45 -43.24 -10.52
N LEU A 11 24.32 -42.17 -9.73
CA LEU A 11 23.17 -41.74 -8.94
C LEU A 11 21.85 -41.62 -9.73
N LEU A 12 20.75 -42.07 -9.10
CA LEU A 12 19.41 -41.51 -9.36
C LEU A 12 19.37 -40.04 -8.87
N PRO A 13 18.85 -39.09 -9.67
CA PRO A 13 18.48 -37.79 -9.13
C PRO A 13 17.14 -37.93 -8.41
N VAL A 14 17.15 -37.79 -7.09
CA VAL A 14 15.95 -37.54 -6.29
C VAL A 14 15.49 -36.11 -6.62
N LEU A 15 14.39 -36.01 -7.35
CA LEU A 15 13.72 -34.76 -7.66
C LEU A 15 13.09 -34.23 -6.36
N ALA A 16 13.78 -33.31 -5.69
CA ALA A 16 13.24 -32.61 -4.53
C ALA A 16 12.13 -31.65 -5.02
N ALA A 17 10.89 -32.07 -4.85
CA ALA A 17 9.73 -31.20 -5.01
C ALA A 17 9.78 -30.13 -3.90
N ALA A 18 10.19 -28.92 -4.27
CA ALA A 18 10.04 -27.75 -3.42
C ALA A 18 8.54 -27.43 -3.32
N ALA A 19 7.90 -27.93 -2.26
CA ALA A 19 6.55 -27.55 -1.91
C ALA A 19 6.56 -26.09 -1.43
N SER A 20 6.15 -25.18 -2.30
CA SER A 20 5.89 -23.79 -1.97
C SER A 20 4.77 -23.71 -0.93
N LEU A 21 5.14 -23.55 0.34
CA LEU A 21 4.21 -23.23 1.42
C LEU A 21 3.56 -21.87 1.10
N HIS A 22 2.33 -21.92 0.60
CA HIS A 22 1.48 -20.75 0.45
C HIS A 22 1.14 -20.24 1.86
N ALA A 23 1.85 -19.22 2.31
CA ALA A 23 1.42 -18.41 3.45
C ALA A 23 0.19 -17.62 3.02
N GLY A 24 -1.00 -18.21 3.22
CA GLY A 24 -2.27 -17.55 2.99
C GLY A 24 -2.35 -16.27 3.83
N ALA A 25 -2.65 -15.14 3.19
CA ALA A 25 -2.83 -13.87 3.88
C ALA A 25 -4.06 -13.96 4.79
N GLN A 26 -3.84 -14.06 6.10
CA GLN A 26 -4.90 -14.12 7.10
C GLN A 26 -5.62 -12.76 7.15
N SER A 27 -6.93 -12.77 6.92
CA SER A 27 -7.76 -11.54 6.94
C SER A 27 -8.30 -11.32 8.34
N VAL A 28 -8.15 -10.10 8.87
CA VAL A 28 -8.60 -9.74 10.22
C VAL A 28 -9.35 -8.42 10.19
N THR A 29 -10.62 -8.43 10.60
CA THR A 29 -11.42 -7.22 10.82
C THR A 29 -11.87 -7.09 12.26
N PHE A 30 -12.13 -5.86 12.70
CA PHE A 30 -12.64 -5.57 14.03
C PHE A 30 -14.12 -5.17 13.95
N ASN A 31 -14.98 -5.95 14.61
CA ASN A 31 -16.43 -5.84 14.52
C ASN A 31 -17.08 -5.32 15.82
N GLY A 32 -16.30 -5.06 16.86
CA GLY A 32 -16.79 -4.49 18.11
C GLY A 32 -15.97 -4.91 19.32
N SER A 33 -16.17 -4.24 20.45
CA SER A 33 -15.49 -4.58 21.71
C SER A 33 -16.46 -4.84 22.84
N MET A 34 -15.97 -5.59 23.84
CA MET A 34 -16.61 -5.80 25.12
C MET A 34 -15.81 -5.03 26.18
N GLY A 35 -16.01 -3.71 26.20
CA GLY A 35 -15.18 -2.78 26.98
C GLY A 35 -13.72 -2.78 26.52
N GLU A 36 -12.79 -2.52 27.44
CA GLU A 36 -11.33 -2.51 27.16
C GLU A 36 -10.69 -3.91 27.26
N ARG A 37 -11.47 -4.95 27.56
CA ARG A 37 -10.95 -6.28 27.91
C ARG A 37 -10.99 -7.28 26.78
N ALA A 38 -11.86 -7.10 25.80
CA ALA A 38 -12.00 -8.04 24.69
C ALA A 38 -12.51 -7.37 23.42
N ALA A 39 -12.16 -7.95 22.27
CA ALA A 39 -12.58 -7.55 20.94
C ALA A 39 -13.23 -8.72 20.20
N LEU A 40 -14.33 -8.43 19.51
CA LEU A 40 -14.90 -9.28 18.47
C LEU A 40 -14.16 -9.01 17.16
N LEU A 41 -13.36 -9.97 16.73
CA LEU A 41 -12.62 -9.96 15.49
C LEU A 41 -13.26 -10.92 14.50
N VAL A 42 -13.15 -10.66 13.21
CA VAL A 42 -13.42 -11.69 12.19
C VAL A 42 -12.08 -12.11 11.64
N ILE A 43 -11.73 -13.37 11.87
CA ILE A 43 -10.46 -13.97 11.44
C ILE A 43 -10.81 -15.03 10.40
N ASP A 44 -10.32 -14.88 9.17
CA ASP A 44 -10.61 -15.79 8.05
C ASP A 44 -12.13 -15.99 7.81
N GLY A 45 -12.89 -14.89 7.92
CA GLY A 45 -14.34 -14.87 7.75
C GLY A 45 -15.14 -15.39 8.94
N GLN A 46 -14.49 -15.88 10.01
CA GLN A 46 -15.16 -16.41 11.19
C GLN A 46 -15.09 -15.42 12.37
N PRO A 47 -16.24 -15.03 12.98
CA PRO A 47 -16.24 -14.17 14.15
C PRO A 47 -15.65 -14.90 15.37
N ARG A 48 -14.72 -14.24 16.03
CA ARG A 48 -13.95 -14.72 17.18
C ARG A 48 -13.79 -13.60 18.19
N THR A 49 -14.18 -13.86 19.44
CA THR A 49 -13.89 -12.94 20.54
C THR A 49 -12.52 -13.27 21.12
N LEU A 50 -11.61 -12.30 21.12
CA LEU A 50 -10.31 -12.40 21.80
C LEU A 50 -10.30 -11.48 23.02
N ALA A 51 -9.81 -12.00 24.14
CA ALA A 51 -9.45 -11.18 25.30
C ALA A 51 -8.09 -10.50 25.07
N VAL A 52 -7.85 -9.35 25.71
CA VAL A 52 -6.55 -8.67 25.65
C VAL A 52 -5.46 -9.61 26.19
N GLY A 53 -4.41 -9.81 25.40
CA GLY A 53 -3.32 -10.77 25.65
C GLY A 53 -3.53 -12.14 25.01
N ALA A 54 -4.76 -12.50 24.60
CA ALA A 54 -5.06 -13.78 23.95
C ALA A 54 -4.73 -13.76 22.45
N SER A 55 -4.45 -14.93 21.90
CA SER A 55 -4.10 -15.14 20.50
C SER A 55 -4.94 -16.24 19.85
N HIS A 56 -5.17 -16.11 18.55
CA HIS A 56 -5.80 -17.13 17.72
C HIS A 56 -5.17 -17.10 16.32
N GLY A 57 -4.60 -18.23 15.89
CA GLY A 57 -3.80 -18.27 14.67
C GLY A 57 -2.58 -17.36 14.79
N ALA A 58 -2.33 -16.52 13.78
CA ALA A 58 -1.26 -15.52 13.80
C ALA A 58 -1.67 -14.18 14.45
N VAL A 59 -2.90 -14.08 14.99
CA VAL A 59 -3.49 -12.84 15.49
C VAL A 59 -3.45 -12.83 17.02
N LYS A 60 -2.82 -11.82 17.62
CA LYS A 60 -2.83 -11.58 19.07
C LYS A 60 -3.45 -10.24 19.38
N LEU A 61 -4.41 -10.19 20.31
CA LEU A 61 -5.00 -8.92 20.75
C LEU A 61 -4.09 -8.26 21.79
N LEU A 62 -3.58 -7.06 21.50
CA LEU A 62 -2.67 -6.33 22.38
C LEU A 62 -3.40 -5.34 23.29
N ALA A 63 -4.39 -4.62 22.75
CA ALA A 63 -5.18 -3.65 23.50
C ALA A 63 -6.49 -3.35 22.79
N VAL A 64 -7.48 -2.87 23.55
CA VAL A 64 -8.74 -2.34 23.03
C VAL A 64 -8.95 -0.96 23.63
N GLY A 65 -9.22 0.03 22.80
CA GLY A 65 -9.43 1.40 23.24
C GLY A 65 -10.40 2.17 22.34
N PRO A 66 -10.60 3.48 22.58
CA PRO A 66 -11.53 4.31 21.82
C PRO A 66 -11.16 4.43 20.33
N GLU A 67 -9.88 4.26 20.02
CA GLU A 67 -9.31 4.29 18.67
C GLU A 67 -9.48 2.97 17.89
N GLY A 68 -9.93 1.89 18.55
CA GLY A 68 -10.07 0.54 17.97
C GLY A 68 -9.32 -0.55 18.72
N ALA A 69 -9.13 -1.70 18.07
CA ALA A 69 -8.38 -2.84 18.61
C ALA A 69 -6.96 -2.88 18.05
N ARG A 70 -5.95 -2.86 18.92
CA ARG A 70 -4.56 -3.11 18.53
C ARG A 70 -4.31 -4.60 18.53
N VAL A 71 -3.90 -5.13 17.39
CA VAL A 71 -3.55 -6.54 17.21
C VAL A 71 -2.12 -6.67 16.72
N GLU A 72 -1.50 -7.80 17.00
CA GLU A 72 -0.27 -8.23 16.36
C GLU A 72 -0.61 -9.34 15.37
N ILE A 73 -0.17 -9.19 14.12
CA ILE A 73 -0.34 -10.18 13.04
C ILE A 73 1.02 -10.38 12.40
N ALA A 74 1.53 -11.62 12.39
CA ALA A 74 2.83 -11.95 11.80
C ALA A 74 3.98 -11.04 12.28
N GLY A 75 3.97 -10.66 13.57
CA GLY A 75 4.98 -9.78 14.19
C GLY A 75 4.81 -8.29 13.91
N SER A 76 3.83 -7.88 13.11
CA SER A 76 3.48 -6.47 12.87
C SER A 76 2.29 -6.06 13.73
N GLN A 77 2.36 -4.90 14.39
CA GLN A 77 1.22 -4.36 15.13
C GLN A 77 0.34 -3.52 14.21
N LEU A 78 -0.97 -3.81 14.20
CA LEU A 78 -1.98 -3.08 13.45
C LEU A 78 -3.08 -2.57 14.37
N LEU A 79 -3.60 -1.38 14.08
CA LEU A 79 -4.85 -0.86 14.62
C LEU A 79 -5.99 -1.21 13.68
N LEU A 80 -6.91 -2.01 14.20
CA LEU A 80 -8.16 -2.33 13.55
C LEU A 80 -9.23 -1.37 14.05
N ARG A 81 -9.77 -0.57 13.13
CA ARG A 81 -10.90 0.31 13.37
C ARG A 81 -12.17 -0.35 12.84
N ILE A 82 -13.30 -0.07 13.49
CA ILE A 82 -14.60 -0.55 12.99
C ILE A 82 -14.85 0.13 11.65
N GLY A 83 -15.03 -0.65 10.58
CA GLY A 83 -15.38 -0.14 9.25
C GLY A 83 -14.27 0.60 8.49
N ALA A 84 -13.01 0.53 8.93
CA ALA A 84 -11.87 1.10 8.21
C ALA A 84 -10.75 0.08 8.01
N ALA A 85 -9.99 0.23 6.92
CA ALA A 85 -8.87 -0.66 6.61
C ALA A 85 -7.83 -0.67 7.75
N PRO A 86 -7.15 -1.82 8.01
CA PRO A 86 -6.14 -1.92 9.06
C PRO A 86 -5.04 -0.87 8.89
N VAL A 87 -4.72 -0.14 9.96
CA VAL A 87 -3.61 0.83 9.97
C VAL A 87 -2.45 0.23 10.76
N SER A 88 -1.34 -0.14 10.12
CA SER A 88 -0.15 -0.62 10.83
C SER A 88 0.40 0.45 11.77
N LEU A 89 0.55 0.12 13.06
CA LEU A 89 1.00 1.01 14.14
C LEU A 89 2.43 0.71 14.63
N ALA A 90 3.06 -0.38 14.22
CA ALA A 90 4.48 -0.62 14.52
C ALA A 90 5.38 0.00 13.45
N GLY A 91 6.29 0.87 13.89
CA GLY A 91 7.21 1.62 13.06
C GLY A 91 8.15 0.76 12.21
N LYS A 92 8.58 1.35 11.09
CA LYS A 92 9.52 0.81 10.10
C LYS A 92 9.17 -0.63 9.71
N SER A 93 8.24 -0.76 8.76
CA SER A 93 7.97 -2.03 8.10
C SER A 93 9.29 -2.69 7.69
N ALA A 94 9.59 -3.84 8.29
CA ALA A 94 10.53 -4.82 7.79
C ALA A 94 9.94 -5.51 6.54
N ALA A 95 9.59 -4.68 5.56
CA ALA A 95 9.20 -4.98 4.19
C ALA A 95 9.40 -3.74 3.28
N ASP A 96 9.96 -2.63 3.79
CA ASP A 96 10.67 -1.65 2.97
C ASP A 96 11.98 -2.29 2.50
N THR A 97 11.91 -3.22 1.55
CA THR A 97 13.00 -3.28 0.58
C THR A 97 13.05 -1.88 -0.02
N ALA A 98 14.18 -1.18 0.11
CA ALA A 98 14.33 0.19 -0.36
C ALA A 98 13.90 0.29 -1.84
N GLY A 99 12.65 0.71 -2.10
CA GLY A 99 12.08 0.73 -3.44
C GLY A 99 10.66 0.21 -3.61
N ASP A 100 10.06 -0.47 -2.64
CA ASP A 100 8.73 -1.08 -2.80
C ASP A 100 7.61 -0.33 -2.05
N VAL A 101 6.45 -0.22 -2.69
CA VAL A 101 5.21 0.31 -2.07
C VAL A 101 4.10 -0.71 -2.25
N VAL A 102 3.42 -1.08 -1.17
CA VAL A 102 2.25 -1.97 -1.20
C VAL A 102 1.01 -1.19 -0.82
N LEU A 103 0.02 -1.18 -1.70
CA LEU A 103 -1.26 -0.49 -1.54
C LEU A 103 -2.39 -1.50 -1.56
N THR A 104 -3.36 -1.33 -0.66
CA THR A 104 -4.58 -2.14 -0.64
C THR A 104 -5.74 -1.30 -1.17
N ALA A 105 -6.65 -1.92 -1.91
CA ALA A 105 -7.86 -1.25 -2.40
C ALA A 105 -8.72 -0.80 -1.21
N GLY A 106 -9.15 0.46 -1.24
CA GLY A 106 -10.10 1.01 -0.28
C GLY A 106 -11.54 0.69 -0.65
N THR A 107 -12.48 1.19 0.16
CA THR A 107 -13.92 1.12 -0.12
C THR A 107 -14.20 1.78 -1.48
N GLY A 108 -14.75 1.01 -2.44
CA GLY A 108 -14.97 1.47 -3.81
C GLY A 108 -13.93 0.99 -4.83
N GLY A 109 -12.94 0.17 -4.43
CA GLY A 109 -12.03 -0.52 -5.36
C GLY A 109 -10.82 0.29 -5.83
N HIS A 110 -10.69 1.54 -5.37
CA HIS A 110 -9.54 2.39 -5.68
C HIS A 110 -8.41 2.18 -4.68
N PHE A 111 -7.15 2.17 -5.15
CA PHE A 111 -5.98 2.09 -4.28
C PHE A 111 -5.67 3.46 -3.66
N MET A 112 -5.64 3.52 -2.32
CA MET A 112 -5.33 4.74 -1.58
C MET A 112 -3.97 4.63 -0.88
N SER A 113 -3.31 5.77 -0.68
CA SER A 113 -2.13 5.84 0.16
C SER A 113 -1.96 7.20 0.80
N GLY A 114 -1.53 7.22 2.06
CA GLY A 114 -0.95 8.43 2.63
C GLY A 114 0.44 8.68 2.05
N GLY A 115 0.83 9.94 1.94
CA GLY A 115 2.17 10.29 1.50
C GLY A 115 2.49 11.76 1.69
N GLN A 116 3.53 12.22 0.99
CA GLN A 116 3.99 13.60 1.09
C GLN A 116 4.29 14.19 -0.29
N ILE A 117 3.99 15.47 -0.46
CA ILE A 117 4.45 16.29 -1.58
C ILE A 117 5.28 17.42 -0.98
N ASN A 118 6.53 17.56 -1.40
CA ASN A 118 7.47 18.56 -0.88
C ASN A 118 7.50 18.59 0.68
N GLY A 119 7.46 17.42 1.31
CA GLY A 119 7.43 17.27 2.78
C GLY A 119 6.09 17.58 3.46
N LYS A 120 5.02 17.85 2.71
CA LYS A 120 3.67 18.11 3.24
C LYS A 120 2.77 16.89 3.06
N THR A 121 2.11 16.47 4.14
CA THR A 121 1.22 15.29 4.13
C THR A 121 0.03 15.49 3.22
N VAL A 122 -0.26 14.50 2.38
CA VAL A 122 -1.43 14.44 1.47
C VAL A 122 -1.99 13.01 1.44
N GLN A 123 -3.18 12.85 0.87
CA GLN A 123 -3.77 11.54 0.55
C GLN A 123 -3.79 11.35 -0.96
N PHE A 124 -3.29 10.20 -1.41
CA PHE A 124 -3.21 9.81 -2.80
C PHE A 124 -4.26 8.75 -3.15
N MET A 125 -4.81 8.87 -4.35
CA MET A 125 -5.57 7.85 -5.06
C MET A 125 -4.78 7.45 -6.29
N VAL A 126 -4.54 6.16 -6.51
CA VAL A 126 -3.88 5.69 -7.75
C VAL A 126 -4.83 5.87 -8.92
N ASP A 127 -4.35 6.56 -9.96
CA ASP A 127 -5.08 6.76 -11.20
C ASP A 127 -4.15 6.47 -12.39
N THR A 128 -4.24 5.26 -12.93
CA THR A 128 -3.45 4.82 -14.08
C THR A 128 -3.88 5.50 -15.39
N GLY A 129 -5.07 6.12 -15.42
CA GLY A 129 -5.57 6.90 -16.55
C GLY A 129 -5.00 8.33 -16.59
N ALA A 130 -4.56 8.86 -15.45
CA ALA A 130 -3.96 10.19 -15.38
C ALA A 130 -2.52 10.20 -15.94
N THR A 131 -2.23 11.11 -16.86
CA THR A 131 -0.87 11.31 -17.38
C THR A 131 0.07 11.88 -16.31
N MET A 132 -0.40 12.82 -15.50
CA MET A 132 0.38 13.53 -14.49
C MET A 132 -0.24 13.38 -13.09
N VAL A 133 0.57 13.60 -12.05
CA VAL A 133 0.03 13.78 -10.70
C VAL A 133 -0.91 14.99 -10.72
N SER A 134 -2.12 14.85 -10.18
CA SER A 134 -3.16 15.88 -10.29
C SER A 134 -3.65 16.31 -8.91
N LEU A 135 -3.57 17.62 -8.64
CA LEU A 135 -3.99 18.24 -7.38
C LEU A 135 -5.13 19.23 -7.62
N SER A 136 -6.04 19.35 -6.65
CA SER A 136 -6.98 20.46 -6.64
C SER A 136 -6.27 21.76 -6.27
N GLN A 137 -6.80 22.90 -6.68
CA GLN A 137 -6.32 24.20 -6.20
C GLN A 137 -6.37 24.31 -4.67
N ALA A 138 -7.44 23.81 -4.06
CA ALA A 138 -7.59 23.80 -2.61
C ALA A 138 -6.46 23.01 -1.92
N GLU A 139 -6.10 21.84 -2.45
CA GLU A 139 -5.01 21.04 -1.91
C GLU A 139 -3.65 21.69 -2.14
N ALA A 140 -3.43 22.27 -3.33
CA ALA A 140 -2.21 23.01 -3.65
C ALA A 140 -2.01 24.22 -2.72
N ASP A 141 -3.08 24.99 -2.46
CA ASP A 141 -3.06 26.10 -1.51
C ASP A 141 -2.81 25.59 -0.07
N ARG A 142 -3.46 24.49 0.35
CA ARG A 142 -3.29 23.89 1.69
C ARG A 142 -1.84 23.48 1.97
N ILE A 143 -1.14 22.94 0.97
CA ILE A 143 0.26 22.52 1.12
C ILE A 143 1.26 23.66 0.81
N GLY A 144 0.79 24.85 0.43
CA GLY A 144 1.63 26.00 0.11
C GLY A 144 2.40 25.85 -1.21
N LEU A 145 1.84 25.13 -2.18
CA LEU A 145 2.43 24.97 -3.51
C LEU A 145 2.15 26.22 -4.35
N ASP A 146 3.20 26.92 -4.80
CA ASP A 146 3.07 28.11 -5.66
C ASP A 146 2.79 27.73 -7.13
N TYR A 147 1.59 27.21 -7.37
CA TYR A 147 1.17 26.78 -8.70
C TYR A 147 0.79 27.93 -9.64
N ARG A 148 0.56 29.12 -9.10
CA ARG A 148 0.15 30.31 -9.88
C ARG A 148 1.27 30.85 -10.76
N ARG A 149 2.53 30.54 -10.41
CA ARG A 149 3.72 30.79 -11.23
C ARG A 149 4.02 29.67 -12.23
N GLY A 150 3.25 28.59 -12.19
CA GLY A 150 3.35 27.47 -13.13
C GLY A 150 2.90 27.86 -14.54
N GLN A 151 3.21 26.98 -15.51
CA GLN A 151 2.80 27.18 -16.89
C GLN A 151 1.30 26.89 -17.02
N ARG A 152 0.54 27.80 -17.64
CA ARG A 152 -0.88 27.53 -17.94
C ARG A 152 -1.00 26.53 -19.08
N GLY A 153 -1.99 25.65 -18.99
CA GLY A 153 -2.31 24.67 -20.03
C GLY A 153 -3.74 24.17 -19.93
N MET A 154 -4.04 23.13 -20.70
CA MET A 154 -5.33 22.43 -20.71
C MET A 154 -5.08 20.94 -20.51
N THR A 155 -5.98 20.27 -19.79
CA THR A 155 -5.99 18.81 -19.66
C THR A 155 -7.33 18.25 -20.08
N GLN A 156 -7.32 17.06 -20.69
CA GLN A 156 -8.55 16.36 -21.05
C GLN A 156 -9.04 15.57 -19.84
N THR A 157 -10.30 15.77 -19.47
CA THR A 157 -11.00 14.99 -18.45
C THR A 157 -12.22 14.32 -19.06
N ALA A 158 -12.87 13.43 -18.30
CA ALA A 158 -14.15 12.84 -18.72
C ALA A 158 -15.23 13.89 -19.02
N ASN A 159 -15.18 15.05 -18.35
CA ASN A 159 -16.13 16.15 -18.53
C ASN A 159 -15.66 17.18 -19.57
N GLY A 160 -14.62 16.87 -20.34
CA GLY A 160 -14.04 17.74 -21.35
C GLY A 160 -12.75 18.45 -20.92
N PRO A 161 -12.27 19.41 -21.73
CA PRO A 161 -11.06 20.17 -21.48
C PRO A 161 -11.20 21.07 -20.24
N VAL A 162 -10.21 21.02 -19.35
CA VAL A 162 -10.15 21.85 -18.12
C VAL A 162 -8.84 22.64 -18.09
N PRO A 163 -8.87 23.95 -17.75
CA PRO A 163 -7.65 24.74 -17.59
C PRO A 163 -6.85 24.27 -16.37
N VAL A 164 -5.53 24.19 -16.51
CA VAL A 164 -4.62 23.72 -15.47
C VAL A 164 -3.38 24.60 -15.37
N ASN A 165 -2.70 24.51 -14.24
CA ASN A 165 -1.33 25.01 -14.08
C ASN A 165 -0.39 23.81 -13.97
N LEU A 166 0.55 23.70 -14.91
CA LEU A 166 1.61 22.71 -14.90
C LEU A 166 2.70 23.17 -13.94
N VAL A 167 3.10 22.25 -13.06
CA VAL A 167 4.12 22.46 -12.05
C VAL A 167 5.03 21.23 -11.99
N THR A 168 6.23 21.42 -11.43
CA THR A 168 7.11 20.30 -11.09
C THR A 168 7.20 20.21 -9.58
N LEU A 169 6.78 19.07 -9.01
CA LEU A 169 6.92 18.79 -7.60
C LEU A 169 8.37 18.43 -7.32
N THR A 170 8.95 19.04 -6.29
CA THR A 170 10.33 18.78 -5.87
C THR A 170 10.46 17.33 -5.43
N SER A 171 9.55 16.85 -4.60
CA SER A 171 9.47 15.44 -4.25
C SER A 171 8.05 14.95 -4.00
N VAL A 172 7.82 13.68 -4.31
CA VAL A 172 6.61 12.92 -4.02
C VAL A 172 7.03 11.65 -3.30
N ARG A 173 6.55 11.48 -2.07
CA ARG A 173 6.81 10.29 -1.25
C ARG A 173 5.53 9.51 -1.03
N VAL A 174 5.57 8.21 -1.32
CA VAL A 174 4.47 7.26 -1.07
C VAL A 174 5.09 6.03 -0.42
N GLY A 175 4.60 5.63 0.76
CA GLY A 175 5.26 4.60 1.56
C GLY A 175 6.74 4.93 1.84
N GLY A 176 7.62 3.95 1.65
CA GLY A 176 9.07 4.10 1.80
C GLY A 176 9.80 4.73 0.60
N VAL A 177 9.09 5.09 -0.49
CA VAL A 177 9.72 5.55 -1.73
C VAL A 177 9.49 7.03 -1.98
N GLU A 178 10.56 7.73 -2.33
CA GLU A 178 10.54 9.12 -2.76
C GLU A 178 11.03 9.28 -4.20
N VAL A 179 10.26 10.02 -4.99
CA VAL A 179 10.55 10.37 -6.37
C VAL A 179 10.69 11.89 -6.46
N TYR A 180 11.75 12.34 -7.12
CA TYR A 180 12.06 13.75 -7.30
C TYR A 180 11.64 14.24 -8.68
N GLN A 181 11.41 15.55 -8.80
CA GLN A 181 11.12 16.24 -10.07
C GLN A 181 9.94 15.59 -10.81
N VAL A 182 8.78 15.55 -10.15
CA VAL A 182 7.58 14.89 -10.66
C VAL A 182 6.69 15.93 -11.35
N PRO A 183 6.44 15.82 -12.67
CA PRO A 183 5.46 16.66 -13.35
C PRO A 183 4.06 16.49 -12.75
N ALA A 184 3.39 17.59 -12.49
CA ALA A 184 2.05 17.61 -11.93
C ALA A 184 1.20 18.73 -12.54
N VAL A 185 -0.11 18.60 -12.36
CA VAL A 185 -1.10 19.62 -12.73
C VAL A 185 -1.93 20.03 -11.53
N VAL A 186 -2.22 21.32 -11.46
CA VAL A 186 -3.19 21.88 -10.53
C VAL A 186 -4.40 22.37 -11.30
N LEU A 187 -5.57 21.84 -10.96
CA LEU A 187 -6.83 22.12 -11.66
C LEU A 187 -7.90 22.69 -10.71
N PRO A 188 -8.82 23.54 -11.20
CA PRO A 188 -9.92 24.11 -10.44
C PRO A 188 -11.06 23.10 -10.28
N ALA A 189 -10.76 21.92 -9.73
CA ALA A 189 -11.74 20.86 -9.48
C ALA A 189 -11.80 20.52 -7.98
N GLN A 190 -12.99 20.12 -7.53
CA GLN A 190 -13.17 19.58 -6.19
C GLN A 190 -12.73 18.11 -6.20
N MET A 191 -11.52 17.86 -5.70
CA MET A 191 -10.97 16.52 -5.57
C MET A 191 -10.58 16.28 -4.10
N PRO A 192 -11.13 15.24 -3.44
CA PRO A 192 -10.80 14.94 -2.04
C PRO A 192 -9.41 14.33 -1.87
N TYR A 193 -8.79 13.85 -2.97
CA TYR A 193 -7.49 13.20 -2.99
C TYR A 193 -6.63 13.74 -4.12
N VAL A 194 -5.32 13.59 -3.98
CA VAL A 194 -4.37 13.79 -5.08
C VAL A 194 -4.36 12.55 -5.96
N LEU A 195 -4.51 12.72 -7.27
CA LEU A 195 -4.43 11.59 -8.20
C LEU A 195 -2.97 11.28 -8.53
N LEU A 196 -2.54 10.07 -8.24
CA LEU A 196 -1.19 9.58 -8.50
C LEU A 196 -1.12 9.02 -9.92
N GLY A 197 -0.78 9.88 -10.88
CA GLY A 197 -0.72 9.53 -12.31
C GLY A 197 0.62 8.99 -12.79
N ASN A 198 0.71 8.74 -14.11
CA ASN A 198 1.84 8.09 -14.76
C ASN A 198 3.18 8.83 -14.68
N SER A 199 3.17 10.15 -14.50
CA SER A 199 4.39 10.92 -14.16
C SER A 199 5.14 10.40 -12.92
N PHE A 200 4.42 9.75 -12.00
CA PHE A 200 4.98 9.04 -10.85
C PHE A 200 4.98 7.53 -11.10
N LEU A 201 3.84 6.94 -11.48
CA LEU A 201 3.68 5.48 -11.57
C LEU A 201 4.64 4.81 -12.57
N SER A 202 5.02 5.51 -13.65
CA SER A 202 5.93 4.96 -14.67
C SER A 202 7.33 4.65 -14.14
N ARG A 203 7.72 5.20 -12.98
CA ARG A 203 8.99 4.89 -12.28
C ARG A 203 8.99 3.51 -11.62
N PHE A 204 7.85 2.84 -11.60
CA PHE A 204 7.65 1.58 -10.93
C PHE A 204 7.19 0.50 -11.90
N GLN A 205 7.56 -0.74 -11.63
CA GLN A 205 6.85 -1.90 -12.13
C GLN A 205 5.63 -2.13 -11.22
N MET A 206 4.45 -2.20 -11.84
CA MET A 206 3.20 -2.43 -11.12
C MET A 206 2.84 -3.91 -11.18
N LYS A 207 2.55 -4.51 -10.02
CA LYS A 207 2.00 -5.86 -9.90
C LYS A 207 0.72 -5.79 -9.10
N GLN A 208 -0.41 -6.06 -9.74
CA GLN A 208 -1.70 -6.13 -9.08
C GLN A 208 -2.08 -7.60 -8.86
N LEU A 209 -2.42 -7.94 -7.62
CA LEU A 209 -2.91 -9.25 -7.23
C LEU A 209 -4.11 -9.05 -6.30
N ASN A 210 -5.30 -9.45 -6.77
CA ASN A 210 -6.57 -9.22 -6.08
C ASN A 210 -6.71 -7.72 -5.69
N ASP A 211 -6.95 -7.46 -4.42
CA ASP A 211 -7.11 -6.11 -3.85
C ASP A 211 -5.78 -5.46 -3.44
N THR A 212 -4.64 -5.97 -3.93
CA THR A 212 -3.31 -5.44 -3.61
C THR A 212 -2.59 -4.97 -4.87
N LEU A 213 -2.02 -3.76 -4.81
CA LEU A 213 -1.14 -3.19 -5.82
C LEU A 213 0.26 -3.01 -5.22
N ARG A 214 1.24 -3.68 -5.79
CA ARG A 214 2.65 -3.50 -5.46
C ARG A 214 3.33 -2.65 -6.53
N LEU A 215 4.01 -1.60 -6.10
CA LEU A 215 4.87 -0.76 -6.92
C LEU A 215 6.32 -1.08 -6.57
N GLU A 216 7.07 -1.66 -7.49
CA GLU A 216 8.49 -1.97 -7.31
C GLU A 216 9.29 -0.95 -8.12
N LYS A 217 10.18 -0.18 -7.48
CA LYS A 217 10.96 0.83 -8.18
C LYS A 217 11.80 0.18 -9.28
N LYS A 218 11.72 0.70 -10.49
CA LYS A 218 12.56 0.23 -11.59
C LYS A 218 14.04 0.54 -11.28
N PRO A 219 14.97 -0.37 -11.65
CA PRO A 219 16.40 -0.12 -11.52
C PRO A 219 16.86 1.08 -12.34
#